data_AF-A0A2E6NV35-F1
#
_entry.id   AF-A0A2E6NV35-F1
#
_cell.length_a   1.000
_cell.length_b   1.000
_cell.length_c   1.000
_cell.angle_alpha   90.00
_cell.angle_beta   90.00
_cell.angle_gamma   90.00
#
_symmetry.space_group_name_H-M   'P 1'
#
loop_
_entity.id
_entity.type
_entity.pdbx_description
1 polymer ?
#
loop_
_entity_poly.entity_id
_entity_poly.type
_entity_poly.pdbx_seq_one_letter_code
_entity_poly.pdbx_strand_id
1 'polypeptide(L)' 'KKIPFSLIMYEGEQHGFRQSKNIISSLESELYFYSQVLGFEPFDQLIEINIENSENLKK' A
#
# COMPACT_ATOMS: atom_id res chain seq x y z
N LYS A 1 20.44 -2.41 5.37
CA LYS A 1 19.73 -1.16 4.99
C LYS A 1 18.29 -1.30 5.47
N LYS A 2 17.72 -0.29 6.12
CA LYS A 2 16.30 -0.25 6.48
C LYS A 2 15.53 0.41 5.33
N ILE A 3 14.97 -0.41 4.45
CA ILE A 3 14.23 0.08 3.26
C ILE A 3 12.75 0.17 3.66
N PRO A 4 12.04 1.27 3.34
CA PRO A 4 10.60 1.33 3.56
C PRO A 4 9.85 0.26 2.78
N PHE A 5 8.97 -0.49 3.44
CA PHE A 5 8.14 -1.51 2.78
C PHE A 5 6.82 -1.74 3.53
N SER A 6 5.87 -2.40 2.88
CA SER A 6 4.66 -2.93 3.50
C SER A 6 4.38 -4.34 2.96
N LEU A 7 3.80 -5.20 3.80
CA LEU A 7 3.38 -6.55 3.42
C LEU A 7 1.94 -6.75 3.84
N ILE A 8 1.06 -6.98 2.86
CA ILE A 8 -0.35 -7.25 3.07
C ILE A 8 -0.65 -8.62 2.48
N MET A 9 -1.22 -9.51 3.29
CA MET A 9 -1.58 -10.86 2.90
C MET A 9 -3.10 -10.98 2.91
N TYR A 10 -3.67 -11.48 1.82
CA TYR A 10 -5.12 -11.71 1.71
C TYR A 10 -5.42 -13.20 1.86
N GLU A 11 -6.13 -13.56 2.92
CA GLU A 11 -6.55 -14.94 3.15
C GLU A 11 -7.55 -15.41 2.08
N GLY A 12 -7.36 -16.65 1.61
CA GLY A 12 -8.21 -17.25 0.59
C GLY A 12 -7.94 -16.78 -0.85
N GLU A 13 -6.89 -15.99 -1.07
CA GLU A 13 -6.43 -15.61 -2.41
C GLU A 13 -5.22 -16.43 -2.89
N GLN A 14 -5.05 -16.54 -4.22
CA GLN A 14 -3.90 -17.19 -4.87
C GLN A 14 -3.22 -16.22 -5.87
N HIS A 15 -2.53 -16.74 -6.88
CA HIS A 15 -1.96 -15.92 -7.95
C HIS A 15 -3.07 -15.25 -8.76
N GLY A 16 -3.15 -13.92 -8.63
CA GLY A 16 -4.23 -13.10 -9.17
C GLY A 16 -5.42 -13.06 -8.21
N PHE A 17 -5.61 -11.93 -7.53
CA PHE A 17 -6.73 -11.74 -6.61
C PHE A 17 -8.07 -11.81 -7.34
N ARG A 18 -9.06 -12.48 -6.73
CA ARG A 18 -10.38 -12.72 -7.32
C ARG A 18 -11.50 -12.02 -6.55
N GLN A 19 -11.37 -11.86 -5.24
CA GLN A 19 -12.38 -11.16 -4.46
C GLN A 19 -12.24 -9.65 -4.71
N SER A 20 -13.33 -9.00 -5.10
CA SER A 20 -13.36 -7.57 -5.42
C SER A 20 -12.77 -6.70 -4.30
N LYS A 21 -13.09 -7.02 -3.04
CA LYS A 21 -12.55 -6.33 -1.86
C LYS A 21 -11.01 -6.36 -1.79
N ASN A 22 -10.39 -7.47 -2.16
CA ASN A 22 -8.94 -7.65 -2.08
C ASN A 22 -8.25 -6.98 -3.27
N ILE A 23 -8.89 -6.97 -4.45
CA ILE A 23 -8.43 -6.22 -5.63
C ILE A 23 -8.42 -4.71 -5.32
N ILE A 24 -9.53 -4.18 -4.80
CA ILE A 24 -9.65 -2.77 -4.41
C ILE A 24 -8.60 -2.43 -3.35
N SER A 25 -8.54 -3.22 -2.26
CA SER A 25 -7.57 -2.99 -1.19
C SER A 25 -6.13 -3.02 -1.68
N SER A 26 -5.78 -3.91 -2.61
CA SER A 26 -4.43 -3.96 -3.19
C SER A 26 -4.09 -2.70 -3.98
N LEU A 27 -5.01 -2.20 -4.80
CA LEU A 27 -4.81 -1.00 -5.62
C LEU A 27 -4.73 0.27 -4.76
N GLU A 28 -5.61 0.39 -3.76
CA GLU A 28 -5.60 1.52 -2.84
C GLU A 28 -4.34 1.54 -1.98
N SER A 29 -3.91 0.38 -1.47
CA SER A 29 -2.67 0.24 -0.71
C SER A 29 -1.44 0.63 -1.54
N GLU A 30 -1.40 0.19 -2.81
CA GLU A 30 -0.34 0.57 -3.75
C GLU A 30 -0.33 2.08 -3.99
N LEU A 31 -1.48 2.69 -4.25
CA LEU A 31 -1.58 4.13 -4.49
C LEU A 31 -1.19 4.95 -3.25
N TYR A 32 -1.62 4.53 -2.06
CA TYR A 32 -1.22 5.16 -0.80
C TYR A 32 0.29 5.06 -0.59
N PHE A 33 0.89 3.89 -0.83
CA PHE A 33 2.34 3.73 -0.74
C PHE A 33 3.08 4.68 -1.69
N TYR A 34 2.60 4.81 -2.93
CA TYR A 34 3.16 5.78 -3.88
C TYR A 34 3.00 7.22 -3.42
N SER A 35 1.87 7.58 -2.80
CA SER A 35 1.65 8.92 -2.27
C SER A 35 2.68 9.28 -1.19
N GLN A 36 3.01 8.34 -0.31
CA GLN A 36 4.03 8.50 0.73
C GLN A 36 5.46 8.53 0.16
N VAL A 37 5.75 7.73 -0.87
CA VAL A 37 7.10 7.66 -1.48
C VAL A 37 7.38 8.82 -2.42
N LEU A 38 6.39 9.27 -3.19
CA LEU A 38 6.51 10.30 -4.21
C LEU A 38 6.08 11.69 -3.72
N GLY A 39 5.48 11.78 -2.54
CA GLY A 39 5.14 13.06 -1.88
C GLY A 39 3.98 13.79 -2.53
N PHE A 40 2.92 13.08 -2.92
CA PHE A 40 1.68 13.69 -3.44
C PHE A 40 0.47 13.34 -2.57
N GLU A 41 -0.57 14.16 -2.64
CA GLU A 41 -1.86 13.87 -2.02
C GLU A 41 -2.79 13.17 -3.03
N PRO A 42 -3.26 11.95 -2.74
CA PRO A 42 -4.28 11.30 -3.54
C PRO A 42 -5.58 12.11 -3.54
N PHE A 43 -6.35 12.04 -4.62
CA PHE A 43 -7.65 12.72 -4.71
C PHE A 43 -8.69 12.11 -3.75
N ASP A 44 -8.77 10.79 -3.72
CA ASP A 44 -9.67 10.06 -2.84
C ASP A 44 -9.04 9.79 -1.46
N GLN A 45 -9.90 9.60 -0.47
CA GLN A 45 -9.48 9.14 0.86
C GLN A 45 -9.14 7.64 0.80
N LEU A 46 -7.85 7.32 0.84
CA LEU A 46 -7.36 5.95 0.82
C LEU A 46 -7.25 5.36 2.23
N ILE A 47 -7.29 4.03 2.32
CA ILE A 47 -6.97 3.30 3.54
C ILE A 47 -5.47 3.45 3.81
N GLU A 48 -5.12 3.95 4.99
CA GLU A 48 -3.74 4.03 5.43
C GLU A 48 -3.17 2.62 5.66
N ILE A 49 -2.00 2.35 5.09
CA ILE A 49 -1.26 1.11 5.35
C ILE A 49 -0.07 1.38 6.26
N ASN A 50 0.27 0.39 7.09
CA ASN A 50 1.51 0.45 7.86
C ASN A 50 2.72 0.31 6.92
N ILE A 51 3.59 1.31 6.93
CA ILE A 51 4.87 1.30 6.21
C ILE A 51 5.99 1.10 7.23
N GLU A 52 6.58 -0.08 7.21
CA GLU A 52 7.75 -0.41 8.01
C GLU A 52 8.94 0.44 7.58
N ASN A 53 9.75 0.90 8.54
CA ASN A 53 10.86 1.82 8.31
C ASN A 53 10.47 3.16 7.65
N SER A 54 9.24 3.64 7.85
CA SER A 54 8.70 4.88 7.26
C SER A 54 9.53 6.12 7.58
N GLU A 55 10.32 6.12 8.66
CA GLU A 55 11.26 7.20 8.98
C GLU A 55 12.35 7.40 7.91
N ASN A 56 12.54 6.41 7.02
CA ASN A 56 13.49 6.46 5.92
C ASN A 56 12.84 6.84 4.56
N LEU A 57 11.56 7.20 4.56
CA LEU A 57 10.94 7.84 3.39
C LEU A 57 11.62 9.19 3.15
N LYS A 58 12.02 9.43 1.89
CA LYS A 58 12.58 10.73 1.50
C LYS A 58 11.43 11.72 1.45
N LYS A 59 11.48 12.73 2.32
CA LYS A 59 10.61 13.90 2.21
C LYS A 59 11.05 14.80 1.07
#